data_AF-A0A7M2QWZ9-F1
#
_entry.id   AF-A0A7M2QWZ9-F1
#
_cell.length_a   1.000
_cell.length_b   1.000
_cell.length_c   1.000
_cell.angle_alpha   90.00
_cell.angle_beta   90.00
_cell.angle_gamma   90.00
#
_symmetry.space_group_name_H-M   'P 1'
#
loop_
_entity.id
_entity.type
_entity.pdbx_description
1 polymer ?
#
loop_
_entity_poly.entity_id
_entity_poly.type
_entity_poly.pdbx_seq_one_letter_code
_entity_poly.pdbx_strand_id
1 'polypeptide(L)'
;MGNTLFTAFSLSGNNGLKNHLKMKEKSNRFTLIQSKVISNNVMQYLYERNGIQIYSYAFLLEDEDGIESYIFIENNEIFEQFVSHLKEKDANELSIDVYLDVHNHEETEQKLNQLFQKEKDTEEESNYCHLFGQQMWHGNAYMVANRAALLGIKEAIEVALENEESRVTMFPSDGEAYDLFIKCTNEGFDWEQINLPYHNPEVIENDKDQTKKPAKFFERFKRILAFAD
;
A
#
# COMPACT_ATOMS: atom_id res chain seq x y z
N MET A 1 -0.81 -4.96 -20.11
CA MET A 1 0.20 -4.94 -19.03
C MET A 1 -0.40 -4.06 -17.96
N GLY A 2 -0.61 -4.61 -16.76
CA GLY A 2 -1.39 -3.94 -15.72
C GLY A 2 -0.50 -3.08 -14.83
N ASN A 3 -1.12 -2.13 -14.11
CA ASN A 3 -0.41 -1.38 -13.08
C ASN A 3 0.16 -2.33 -12.02
N THR A 4 1.30 -1.94 -11.48
CA THR A 4 1.99 -2.66 -10.42
C THR A 4 1.86 -1.88 -9.12
N LEU A 5 1.61 -2.59 -8.01
CA LEU A 5 1.45 -1.98 -6.70
C LEU A 5 2.82 -1.63 -6.10
N PHE A 6 2.98 -0.41 -5.62
CA PHE A 6 4.15 0.06 -4.89
C PHE A 6 3.74 0.56 -3.50
N THR A 7 4.57 0.31 -2.49
CA THR A 7 4.41 0.89 -1.15
C THR A 7 5.50 1.92 -0.89
N ALA A 8 5.12 3.06 -0.31
CA ALA A 8 6.02 4.16 -0.01
C ALA A 8 6.78 3.97 1.31
N PHE A 9 8.00 4.48 1.36
CA PHE A 9 8.82 4.59 2.55
C PHE A 9 9.40 6.00 2.62
N SER A 10 9.41 6.59 3.82
CA SER A 10 10.18 7.80 4.08
C SER A 10 11.64 7.45 4.36
N LEU A 11 12.55 8.26 3.84
CA LEU A 11 13.98 8.14 4.08
C LEU A 11 14.40 9.23 5.07
N SER A 12 14.82 8.83 6.28
CA SER A 12 15.24 9.80 7.29
C SER A 12 16.75 10.11 7.19
N GLY A 13 17.11 11.39 7.23
CA GLY A 13 18.49 11.87 7.38
C GLY A 13 19.08 12.66 6.19
N ASN A 14 19.89 13.68 6.51
CA ASN A 14 20.56 14.62 5.58
C ASN A 14 21.49 13.99 4.52
N ASN A 15 21.66 12.67 4.53
CA ASN A 15 22.43 11.94 3.54
C ASN A 15 21.49 11.59 2.38
N GLY A 16 21.14 12.60 1.58
CA GLY A 16 20.11 12.53 0.54
C GLY A 16 20.11 11.26 -0.32
N LEU A 17 18.96 10.96 -0.91
CA LEU A 17 18.59 9.89 -1.86
C LEU A 17 19.76 9.05 -2.44
N LYS A 18 20.82 9.69 -2.96
CA LYS A 18 22.05 9.06 -3.49
C LYS A 18 22.78 8.12 -2.51
N ASN A 19 22.77 8.36 -1.19
CA ASN A 19 23.40 7.45 -0.22
C ASN A 19 22.47 6.28 0.18
N HIS A 20 21.16 6.50 0.18
CA HIS A 20 20.16 5.46 0.43
C HIS A 20 20.06 4.48 -0.74
N LEU A 21 20.10 4.98 -1.98
CA LEU A 21 19.99 4.18 -3.21
C LEU A 21 21.31 3.57 -3.69
N LYS A 22 22.46 4.03 -3.19
CA LYS A 22 23.71 3.28 -3.30
C LYS A 22 23.61 2.05 -2.40
N MET A 23 22.91 1.01 -2.87
CA MET A 23 23.23 -0.36 -2.46
C MET A 23 24.68 -0.59 -2.88
N LYS A 24 25.60 -0.81 -1.93
CA LYS A 24 26.99 -1.08 -2.27
C LYS A 24 27.00 -2.31 -3.20
N GLU A 25 27.51 -2.14 -4.42
CA GLU A 25 27.54 -3.14 -5.51
C GLU A 25 28.07 -4.54 -5.11
N LYS A 26 28.73 -4.69 -3.96
CA LYS A 26 29.39 -5.92 -3.53
C LYS A 26 28.97 -6.48 -2.16
N SER A 27 28.10 -5.82 -1.39
CA SER A 27 27.70 -6.35 -0.07
C SER A 27 26.29 -6.94 -0.03
N ASN A 28 25.43 -6.59 -0.99
CA ASN A 28 24.01 -6.90 -0.89
C ASN A 28 23.60 -7.81 -2.04
N ARG A 29 22.79 -8.82 -1.74
CA ARG A 29 22.35 -9.88 -2.66
C ARG A 29 21.50 -9.38 -3.85
N PHE A 30 21.42 -8.06 -4.07
CA PHE A 30 20.70 -7.41 -5.15
C PHE A 30 21.68 -6.69 -6.08
N THR A 31 21.52 -6.88 -7.38
CA THR A 31 22.30 -6.21 -8.43
C THR A 31 21.45 -5.12 -9.06
N LEU A 32 21.96 -3.90 -9.11
CA LEU A 32 21.32 -2.82 -9.88
C LEU A 32 21.48 -3.12 -11.38
N ILE A 33 20.36 -3.35 -12.07
CA ILE A 33 20.33 -3.64 -13.50
C ILE A 33 20.20 -2.35 -14.31
N GLN A 34 19.34 -1.44 -13.85
CA GLN A 34 19.04 -0.21 -14.56
C GLN A 34 18.70 0.93 -13.59
N SER A 35 19.14 2.13 -13.92
CA SER A 35 18.65 3.37 -13.34
C SER A 35 18.21 4.33 -14.44
N LYS A 36 17.07 4.98 -14.27
CA LYS A 36 16.54 5.94 -15.23
C LYS A 36 16.05 7.20 -14.52
N VAL A 37 16.53 8.35 -14.96
CA VAL A 37 15.98 9.64 -14.55
C VAL A 37 14.71 9.86 -15.35
N ILE A 38 13.56 9.97 -14.67
CA ILE A 38 12.28 10.27 -15.29
C ILE A 38 12.11 11.80 -15.35
N SER A 39 12.39 12.47 -14.24
CA SER A 39 12.42 13.93 -14.14
C SER A 39 13.37 14.39 -13.05
N ASN A 40 13.36 15.69 -12.73
CA ASN A 40 14.19 16.23 -11.65
C ASN A 40 13.86 15.61 -10.28
N ASN A 41 12.60 15.21 -10.10
CA ASN A 41 12.09 14.75 -8.81
C ASN A 41 11.84 13.24 -8.77
N VAL A 42 11.86 12.56 -9.93
CA VAL A 42 11.55 11.12 -10.03
C VAL A 42 12.72 10.37 -10.67
N MET A 43 13.22 9.35 -9.97
CA MET A 43 14.19 8.39 -10.51
C MET A 43 13.69 6.95 -10.34
N GLN A 44 13.72 6.18 -11.42
CA GLN A 44 13.38 4.75 -11.41
C GLN A 44 14.65 3.90 -11.30
N TYR A 45 14.57 2.82 -10.53
CA TYR A 45 15.61 1.81 -10.41
C TYR A 45 15.01 0.43 -10.63
N LEU A 46 15.78 -0.44 -11.26
CA LEU A 46 15.49 -1.86 -11.43
C LEU A 46 16.62 -2.65 -10.80
N TYR A 47 16.28 -3.43 -9.77
CA TYR A 47 17.21 -4.34 -9.12
C TYR A 47 16.85 -5.79 -9.46
N GLU A 48 17.82 -6.69 -9.37
CA GLU A 48 17.62 -8.12 -9.54
C GLU A 48 18.26 -8.90 -8.39
N ARG A 49 17.59 -9.97 -7.96
CA ARG A 49 18.15 -10.98 -7.06
C ARG A 49 17.66 -12.36 -7.48
N ASN A 50 18.61 -13.28 -7.70
CA ASN A 50 18.33 -14.66 -8.08
C ASN A 50 17.38 -14.77 -9.31
N GLY A 51 17.52 -13.87 -10.28
CA GLY A 51 16.68 -13.82 -11.48
C GLY A 51 15.28 -13.18 -11.30
N ILE A 52 14.94 -12.72 -10.10
CA ILE A 52 13.71 -11.96 -9.84
C ILE A 52 14.04 -10.48 -9.83
N GLN A 53 13.26 -9.69 -10.54
CA GLN A 53 13.43 -8.23 -10.64
C GLN A 53 12.50 -7.49 -9.68
N ILE A 54 12.90 -6.30 -9.26
CA ILE A 54 12.07 -5.40 -8.45
C ILE A 54 12.31 -3.95 -8.86
N TYR A 55 11.22 -3.25 -9.19
CA TYR A 55 11.24 -1.83 -9.46
C TYR A 55 11.16 -1.03 -8.17
N SER A 56 11.83 0.12 -8.17
CA SER A 56 11.60 1.15 -7.16
C SER A 56 11.67 2.54 -7.78
N TYR A 57 10.89 3.47 -7.24
CA TYR A 57 10.95 4.88 -7.61
C TYR A 57 11.39 5.69 -6.42
N ALA A 58 12.40 6.50 -6.62
CA ALA A 58 12.77 7.50 -5.65
C ALA A 58 12.14 8.83 -6.05
N PHE A 59 11.47 9.46 -5.10
CA PHE A 59 10.70 10.68 -5.28
C PHE A 59 11.23 11.75 -4.32
N LEU A 60 11.56 12.92 -4.86
CA LEU A 60 12.02 14.08 -4.11
C LEU A 60 10.90 15.12 -4.07
N LEU A 61 10.52 15.51 -2.86
CA LEU A 61 9.54 16.57 -2.64
C LEU A 61 10.26 17.76 -2.03
N GLU A 62 10.28 18.88 -2.76
CA GLU A 62 10.76 20.16 -2.27
C GLU A 62 9.57 20.96 -1.70
N ASP A 63 9.70 21.44 -0.47
CA ASP A 63 8.74 22.32 0.19
C ASP A 63 9.44 23.44 0.99
N GLU A 64 8.67 24.19 1.79
CA GLU A 64 9.19 25.31 2.57
C GLU A 64 10.13 24.86 3.71
N ASP A 65 9.99 23.62 4.18
CA ASP A 65 10.73 23.05 5.32
C ASP A 65 11.96 22.23 4.87
N GLY A 66 12.05 21.86 3.59
CA GLY A 66 13.25 21.32 2.97
C GLY A 66 12.99 20.38 1.80
N ILE A 67 13.86 19.36 1.70
CA ILE A 67 13.72 18.30 0.70
C ILE A 67 13.38 17.02 1.44
N GLU A 68 12.16 16.55 1.26
CA GLU A 68 11.73 15.22 1.68
C GLU A 68 12.03 14.20 0.59
N SER A 69 12.29 12.96 1.02
CA SER A 69 12.76 11.88 0.18
C SER A 69 11.95 10.63 0.44
N TYR A 70 11.28 10.16 -0.59
CA TYR A 70 10.45 8.96 -0.56
C TYR A 70 11.01 7.90 -1.50
N ILE A 71 10.83 6.63 -1.13
CA ILE A 71 11.06 5.51 -2.03
C ILE A 71 9.81 4.64 -2.11
N PHE A 72 9.33 4.43 -3.32
CA PHE A 72 8.22 3.55 -3.66
C PHE A 72 8.79 2.23 -4.14
N ILE A 73 8.40 1.13 -3.52
CA ILE A 73 8.98 -0.19 -3.78
C ILE A 73 7.88 -1.12 -4.26
N GLU A 74 8.13 -1.80 -5.37
CA GLU A 74 7.20 -2.76 -5.95
C GLU A 74 6.89 -3.91 -4.98
N ASN A 75 5.60 -4.17 -4.76
CA ASN A 75 5.12 -5.30 -4.00
C ASN A 75 5.23 -6.60 -4.80
N ASN A 76 6.35 -7.31 -4.62
CA ASN A 76 6.59 -8.62 -5.22
C ASN A 76 7.29 -9.60 -4.28
N GLU A 77 7.70 -10.76 -4.81
CA GLU A 77 8.26 -11.89 -4.05
C GLU A 77 9.56 -11.56 -3.29
N ILE A 78 10.31 -10.56 -3.76
CA ILE A 78 11.59 -10.16 -3.16
C ILE A 78 11.49 -8.87 -2.32
N PHE A 79 10.27 -8.37 -2.09
CA PHE A 79 10.01 -7.12 -1.35
C PHE A 79 10.61 -7.12 0.05
N GLU A 80 10.32 -8.13 0.87
CA GLU A 80 10.76 -8.17 2.27
C GLU A 80 12.28 -8.19 2.37
N GLN A 81 12.93 -8.96 1.49
CA GLN A 81 14.39 -9.00 1.47
C GLN A 81 14.99 -7.71 0.89
N PHE A 82 14.26 -6.96 0.06
CA PHE A 82 14.71 -5.66 -0.41
C PHE A 82 14.60 -4.60 0.69
N VAL A 83 13.44 -4.51 1.33
CA VAL A 83 13.15 -3.56 2.42
C VAL A 83 14.00 -3.81 3.67
N SER A 84 14.33 -5.05 4.00
CA SER A 84 15.21 -5.34 5.15
C SER A 84 16.54 -4.58 5.06
N HIS A 85 17.08 -4.39 3.85
CA HIS A 85 18.31 -3.61 3.64
C HIS A 85 18.08 -2.09 3.71
N LEU A 86 16.86 -1.62 3.51
CA LEU A 86 16.50 -0.20 3.67
C LEU A 86 16.24 0.15 5.13
N LYS A 87 15.65 -0.76 5.91
CA LYS A 87 15.47 -0.59 7.36
C LYS A 87 16.81 -0.49 8.11
N GLU A 88 17.87 -1.14 7.60
CA GLU A 88 19.25 -0.90 8.06
C GLU A 88 19.75 0.54 7.84
N LYS A 89 19.02 1.34 7.04
CA LYS A 89 19.31 2.74 6.70
C LYS A 89 18.20 3.70 7.17
N ASP A 90 17.49 3.38 8.25
CA ASP A 90 16.46 4.24 8.87
C ASP A 90 15.31 4.64 7.93
N ALA A 91 14.89 3.73 7.05
CA ALA A 91 13.68 3.88 6.23
C ALA A 91 12.43 3.39 6.98
N ASN A 92 11.37 4.19 6.98
CA ASN A 92 10.09 3.85 7.61
C ASN A 92 9.02 3.60 6.55
N GLU A 93 8.31 2.47 6.65
CA GLU A 93 7.18 2.16 5.77
C GLU A 93 6.04 3.13 6.06
N LEU A 94 5.44 3.67 5.01
CA LEU A 94 4.25 4.50 5.08
C LEU A 94 3.06 3.66 4.62
N SER A 95 1.87 3.90 5.19
CA SER A 95 0.63 3.28 4.71
C SER A 95 0.10 3.95 3.43
N ILE A 96 1.01 4.25 2.51
CA ILE A 96 0.75 4.89 1.23
C ILE A 96 1.10 3.89 0.14
N ASP A 97 0.07 3.47 -0.60
CA ASP A 97 0.22 2.55 -1.73
C ASP A 97 -0.22 3.21 -3.03
N VAL A 98 0.48 2.90 -4.12
CA VAL A 98 0.20 3.48 -5.44
C VAL A 98 0.38 2.45 -6.55
N TYR A 99 -0.53 2.46 -7.51
CA TYR A 99 -0.47 1.64 -8.71
C TYR A 99 0.19 2.41 -9.86
N LEU A 100 1.36 1.94 -10.30
CA LEU A 100 2.17 2.57 -11.36
C LEU A 100 2.36 1.63 -12.55
N ASP A 101 2.35 2.19 -13.76
CA ASP A 101 2.81 1.50 -14.96
C ASP A 101 4.32 1.74 -15.12
N VAL A 102 5.10 0.67 -14.96
CA VAL A 102 6.57 0.73 -14.99
C VAL A 102 7.15 1.14 -16.36
N HIS A 103 6.34 1.10 -17.40
CA HIS A 103 6.70 1.47 -18.77
C HIS A 103 6.14 2.84 -19.20
N ASN A 104 5.16 3.39 -18.48
CA ASN A 104 4.61 4.73 -18.73
C ASN A 104 5.16 5.75 -17.72
N HIS A 105 6.30 6.35 -18.06
CA HIS A 105 7.01 7.26 -17.16
C HIS A 105 6.29 8.60 -16.93
N GLU A 106 5.61 9.13 -17.96
CA GLU A 106 4.86 10.40 -17.85
C GLU A 106 3.70 10.24 -16.88
N GLU A 107 2.91 9.17 -17.04
CA GLU A 107 1.80 8.86 -16.12
C GLU A 107 2.31 8.57 -14.70
N THR A 108 3.43 7.85 -14.57
CA THR A 108 4.06 7.58 -13.27
C THR A 108 4.43 8.87 -12.55
N GLU A 109 5.10 9.80 -13.23
CA GLU A 109 5.45 11.09 -12.66
C GLU A 109 4.20 11.88 -12.25
N GLN A 110 3.17 11.92 -13.09
CA GLN A 110 1.92 12.61 -12.79
C GLN A 110 1.25 12.03 -11.54
N LYS A 111 1.15 10.70 -11.42
CA LYS A 111 0.56 10.02 -10.26
C LYS A 111 1.32 10.30 -8.97
N LEU A 112 2.66 10.23 -9.01
CA LEU A 112 3.49 10.51 -7.83
C LEU A 112 3.37 11.97 -7.39
N ASN A 113 3.37 12.93 -8.32
CA ASN A 113 3.17 14.33 -7.97
C ASN A 113 1.76 14.61 -7.41
N GLN A 114 0.72 14.00 -7.98
CA GLN A 114 -0.67 14.15 -7.49
C GLN A 114 -0.86 13.62 -6.08
N LEU A 115 -0.22 12.49 -5.75
CA LEU A 115 -0.28 11.86 -4.43
C LEU A 115 0.13 12.84 -3.32
N PHE A 116 1.26 13.52 -3.48
CA PHE A 116 1.77 14.46 -2.46
C PHE A 116 1.19 15.87 -2.55
N GLN A 117 0.73 16.32 -3.72
CA GLN A 117 -0.05 17.55 -3.79
C GLN A 117 -1.35 17.42 -2.98
N LYS A 118 -1.99 16.26 -3.07
CA LYS A 118 -3.19 15.96 -2.30
C LYS A 118 -2.92 15.94 -0.80
N GLU A 119 -1.80 15.36 -0.35
CA GLU A 119 -1.43 15.39 1.07
C GLU A 119 -1.27 16.82 1.60
N LYS A 120 -0.74 17.74 0.79
CA LYS A 120 -0.64 19.18 1.15
C LYS A 120 -2.00 19.89 1.19
N ASP A 121 -2.94 19.50 0.32
CA ASP A 121 -4.24 20.14 0.19
C ASP A 121 -5.29 19.60 1.17
N THR A 122 -5.08 18.42 1.74
CA THR A 122 -5.90 17.91 2.85
C THR A 122 -5.52 18.63 4.14
N GLU A 123 -6.43 19.46 4.66
CA GLU A 123 -6.41 19.84 6.09
C GLU A 123 -6.26 18.55 6.91
N GLU A 124 -5.46 18.60 7.98
CA GLU A 124 -5.00 17.47 8.83
C GLU A 124 -6.11 16.65 9.53
N GLU A 125 -7.32 16.56 8.96
CA GLU A 125 -8.38 15.72 9.45
C GLU A 125 -8.03 14.24 9.24
N SER A 126 -7.70 13.55 10.33
CA SER A 126 -7.53 12.10 10.31
C SER A 126 -8.80 11.40 9.82
N ASN A 127 -8.63 10.29 9.11
CA ASN A 127 -9.72 9.48 8.56
C ASN A 127 -10.44 8.68 9.66
N TYR A 128 -11.28 9.35 10.46
CA TYR A 128 -12.05 8.70 11.52
C TYR A 128 -13.21 7.88 10.94
N CYS A 129 -13.17 6.57 11.14
CA CYS A 129 -14.16 5.62 10.66
C CYS A 129 -14.33 4.44 11.63
N HIS A 130 -15.56 4.20 12.06
CA HIS A 130 -15.96 2.99 12.76
C HIS A 130 -16.76 2.09 11.82
N LEU A 131 -16.30 0.84 11.66
CA LEU A 131 -16.97 -0.19 10.89
C LEU A 131 -17.59 -1.23 11.83
N PHE A 132 -18.88 -1.49 11.65
CA PHE A 132 -19.63 -2.48 12.41
C PHE A 132 -20.20 -3.52 11.46
N GLY A 133 -19.64 -4.72 11.50
CA GLY A 133 -20.13 -5.84 10.71
C GLY A 133 -21.53 -6.31 11.11
N GLN A 134 -22.13 -7.10 10.23
CA GLN A 134 -23.44 -7.69 10.47
C GLN A 134 -23.40 -8.62 11.69
N GLN A 135 -24.44 -8.58 12.54
CA GLN A 135 -24.50 -9.45 13.72
C GLN A 135 -24.92 -10.88 13.39
N MET A 136 -25.93 -11.04 12.52
CA MET A 136 -26.53 -12.33 12.13
C MET A 136 -27.25 -12.20 10.78
N TRP A 137 -27.81 -13.29 10.26
CA TRP A 137 -28.64 -13.27 9.05
C TRP A 137 -29.73 -12.19 9.13
N HIS A 138 -29.90 -11.44 8.04
CA HIS A 138 -30.80 -10.27 7.95
C HIS A 138 -30.48 -9.09 8.88
N GLY A 139 -29.36 -9.11 9.62
CA GLY A 139 -28.90 -7.97 10.41
C GLY A 139 -28.38 -6.82 9.54
N ASN A 140 -28.36 -5.61 10.09
CA ASN A 140 -27.72 -4.47 9.43
C ASN A 140 -26.20 -4.46 9.72
N ALA A 141 -25.44 -3.84 8.82
CA ALA A 141 -24.09 -3.36 9.08
C ALA A 141 -24.13 -1.83 9.16
N TYR A 142 -23.18 -1.24 9.88
CA TYR A 142 -23.11 0.20 10.06
C TYR A 142 -21.70 0.71 9.79
N MET A 143 -21.61 1.89 9.18
CA MET A 143 -20.37 2.65 9.04
C MET A 143 -20.64 4.07 9.52
N VAL A 144 -19.83 4.54 10.47
CA VAL A 144 -19.90 5.91 10.98
C VAL A 144 -18.53 6.54 10.76
N ALA A 145 -18.48 7.52 9.86
CA ALA A 145 -17.23 8.08 9.37
C ALA A 145 -17.34 9.60 9.18
N ASN A 146 -16.23 10.32 9.38
CA ASN A 146 -16.14 11.73 9.03
C ASN A 146 -16.00 11.93 7.51
N ARG A 147 -16.04 13.19 7.07
CA ARG A 147 -15.98 13.51 5.63
C ARG A 147 -14.67 13.04 4.98
N ALA A 148 -13.54 13.23 5.66
CA ALA A 148 -12.23 12.78 5.20
C ALA A 148 -12.20 11.27 4.96
N ALA A 149 -12.62 10.47 5.95
CA ALA A 149 -12.71 9.02 5.82
C ALA A 149 -13.65 8.57 4.69
N LEU A 150 -14.83 9.20 4.54
CA LEU A 150 -15.76 8.86 3.44
C LEU A 150 -15.16 9.12 2.06
N LEU A 151 -14.39 10.21 1.90
CA LEU A 151 -13.68 10.49 0.66
C LEU A 151 -12.54 9.50 0.43
N GLY A 152 -11.75 9.19 1.46
CA GLY A 152 -10.69 8.18 1.38
C GLY A 152 -11.22 6.79 1.01
N ILE A 153 -12.36 6.38 1.57
CA ILE A 153 -13.04 5.12 1.20
C ILE A 153 -13.50 5.17 -0.25
N LYS A 154 -14.11 6.28 -0.68
CA LYS A 154 -14.57 6.43 -2.08
C LYS A 154 -13.40 6.24 -3.05
N GLU A 155 -12.28 6.90 -2.81
CA GLU A 155 -11.09 6.80 -3.67
C GLU A 155 -10.47 5.40 -3.61
N ALA A 156 -10.42 4.78 -2.44
CA ALA A 156 -9.96 3.40 -2.30
C ALA A 156 -10.85 2.43 -3.09
N ILE A 157 -12.17 2.64 -3.11
CA ILE A 157 -13.09 1.88 -3.97
C ILE A 157 -12.77 2.12 -5.45
N GLU A 158 -12.58 3.37 -5.87
CA GLU A 158 -12.20 3.70 -7.27
C GLU A 158 -10.90 2.99 -7.68
N VAL A 159 -9.87 3.00 -6.81
CA VAL A 159 -8.61 2.28 -7.05
C VAL A 159 -8.84 0.76 -7.14
N ALA A 160 -9.66 0.18 -6.26
CA ALA A 160 -9.96 -1.26 -6.30
C ALA A 160 -10.81 -1.63 -7.53
N LEU A 161 -11.68 -0.75 -8.03
CA LEU A 161 -12.41 -0.98 -9.28
C LEU A 161 -11.47 -1.03 -10.48
N GLU A 162 -10.41 -0.23 -10.49
CA GLU A 162 -9.42 -0.18 -11.58
C GLU A 162 -8.33 -1.28 -11.46
N ASN A 163 -7.90 -1.59 -10.23
CA ASN A 163 -6.71 -2.40 -9.96
C ASN A 163 -7.00 -3.64 -9.12
N GLU A 164 -8.28 -3.98 -8.95
CA GLU A 164 -8.82 -5.10 -8.17
C GLU A 164 -8.65 -5.01 -6.66
N GLU A 165 -7.59 -4.40 -6.16
CA GLU A 165 -7.28 -4.33 -4.72
C GLU A 165 -6.85 -2.92 -4.33
N SER A 166 -7.27 -2.47 -3.15
CA SER A 166 -6.74 -1.27 -2.53
C SER A 166 -6.66 -1.41 -1.01
N ARG A 167 -5.90 -0.51 -0.39
CA ARG A 167 -5.75 -0.37 1.04
C ARG A 167 -5.88 1.11 1.40
N VAL A 168 -6.53 1.41 2.52
CA VAL A 168 -6.61 2.76 3.06
C VAL A 168 -6.55 2.72 4.58
N THR A 169 -5.76 3.60 5.18
CA THR A 169 -5.63 3.71 6.64
C THR A 169 -6.73 4.58 7.23
N MET A 170 -7.31 4.10 8.32
CA MET A 170 -8.44 4.66 9.04
C MET A 170 -8.14 4.67 10.54
N PHE A 171 -8.91 5.46 11.29
CA PHE A 171 -8.76 5.60 12.74
C PHE A 171 -10.13 5.41 13.43
N PRO A 172 -10.24 4.61 14.49
CA PRO A 172 -11.37 4.67 15.41
C PRO A 172 -11.20 5.91 16.30
N SER A 173 -12.23 6.21 17.12
CA SER A 173 -12.21 7.31 18.07
C SER A 173 -11.09 7.27 19.12
N ASP A 174 -10.42 6.12 19.31
CA ASP A 174 -9.28 5.98 20.21
C ASP A 174 -7.94 6.38 19.56
N GLY A 175 -7.93 6.60 18.24
CA GLY A 175 -6.75 7.03 17.49
C GLY A 175 -5.80 5.90 17.08
N GLU A 176 -6.14 4.63 17.35
CA GLU A 176 -5.30 3.49 16.97
C GLU A 176 -5.56 3.13 15.49
N ALA A 177 -4.58 3.38 14.61
CA ALA A 177 -4.76 3.17 13.18
C ALA A 177 -5.11 1.70 12.83
N TYR A 178 -5.98 1.53 11.83
CA TYR A 178 -6.20 0.24 11.15
C TYR A 178 -6.25 0.42 9.65
N ASP A 179 -5.92 -0.64 8.92
CA ASP A 179 -6.01 -0.66 7.46
C ASP A 179 -7.31 -1.33 7.00
N LEU A 180 -8.07 -0.63 6.16
CA LEU A 180 -9.20 -1.18 5.43
C LEU A 180 -8.72 -1.67 4.06
N PHE A 181 -8.83 -2.96 3.82
CA PHE A 181 -8.52 -3.59 2.54
C PHE A 181 -9.80 -3.79 1.72
N ILE A 182 -9.79 -3.41 0.45
CA ILE A 182 -10.94 -3.49 -0.46
C ILE A 182 -10.57 -4.35 -1.66
N LYS A 183 -11.37 -5.39 -1.93
CA LYS A 183 -11.22 -6.29 -3.09
C LYS A 183 -12.43 -6.12 -4.02
N CYS A 184 -12.17 -5.78 -5.27
CA CYS A 184 -13.12 -5.91 -6.37
C CYS A 184 -12.94 -7.30 -7.00
N THR A 185 -13.96 -8.15 -6.87
CA THR A 185 -13.96 -9.51 -7.44
C THR A 185 -14.65 -9.51 -8.81
N ASN A 186 -14.36 -10.53 -9.63
CA ASN A 186 -15.06 -10.72 -10.90
C ASN A 186 -16.43 -11.40 -10.72
N GLU A 187 -17.22 -11.47 -11.79
CA GLU A 187 -18.55 -12.10 -11.80
C GLU A 187 -18.54 -13.60 -11.45
N GLY A 188 -17.39 -14.27 -11.60
CA GLY A 188 -17.22 -15.70 -11.32
C GLY A 188 -16.78 -16.02 -9.89
N PHE A 189 -16.74 -15.03 -9.00
CA PHE A 189 -16.28 -15.21 -7.63
C PHE A 189 -17.19 -16.14 -6.82
N ASP A 190 -16.60 -17.17 -6.21
CA ASP A 190 -17.30 -18.15 -5.39
C ASP A 190 -17.42 -17.65 -3.93
N TRP A 191 -18.57 -17.05 -3.63
CA TRP A 191 -18.88 -16.49 -2.31
C TRP A 191 -18.92 -17.53 -1.19
N GLU A 192 -19.00 -18.84 -1.49
CA GLU A 192 -18.93 -19.89 -0.46
C GLU A 192 -17.50 -20.10 0.06
N GLN A 193 -16.49 -19.50 -0.59
CA GLN A 193 -15.10 -19.56 -0.17
C GLN A 193 -14.71 -18.51 0.87
N ILE A 194 -15.58 -17.54 1.17
CA ILE A 194 -15.34 -16.51 2.19
C ILE A 194 -16.26 -16.75 3.39
N ASN A 195 -15.75 -16.54 4.60
CA ASN A 195 -16.55 -16.63 5.81
C ASN A 195 -17.66 -15.58 5.81
N LEU A 196 -18.82 -15.95 6.37
CA LEU A 196 -19.89 -15.00 6.63
C LEU A 196 -19.38 -13.92 7.60
N PRO A 197 -19.71 -12.63 7.38
CA PRO A 197 -19.18 -11.53 8.18
C PRO A 197 -19.94 -11.34 9.50
N TYR A 198 -20.42 -12.43 10.12
CA TYR A 198 -21.25 -12.39 11.33
C TYR A 198 -20.39 -12.20 12.57
N HIS A 199 -20.81 -11.29 13.45
CA HIS A 199 -20.05 -10.93 14.66
C HIS A 199 -20.73 -11.37 15.96
N ASN A 200 -21.96 -11.91 15.93
CA ASN A 200 -22.61 -12.43 17.14
C ASN A 200 -22.02 -13.81 17.51
N PRO A 201 -21.35 -13.97 18.68
CA PRO A 201 -20.73 -15.24 19.09
C PRO A 201 -21.68 -16.43 19.17
N GLU A 202 -22.98 -16.20 19.38
CA GLU A 202 -24.00 -17.25 19.44
C GLU A 202 -24.46 -17.71 18.04
N VAL A 203 -24.16 -16.91 17.01
CA VAL A 203 -24.51 -17.15 15.60
C VAL A 203 -23.27 -17.51 14.77
N ILE A 204 -22.08 -17.17 15.25
CA ILE A 204 -20.81 -17.56 14.64
C ILE A 204 -20.67 -19.09 14.75
N GLU A 205 -21.16 -19.81 13.74
CA GLU A 205 -20.83 -21.23 13.58
C GLU A 205 -19.46 -21.44 12.91
N ASN A 206 -18.86 -20.43 12.25
CA ASN A 206 -17.76 -20.66 11.28
C ASN A 206 -16.58 -19.67 11.27
N ASP A 207 -16.14 -19.12 12.40
CA ASP A 207 -14.78 -18.52 12.46
C ASP A 207 -13.67 -19.57 12.66
N LYS A 208 -14.04 -20.87 12.60
CA LYS A 208 -13.10 -22.00 12.76
C LYS A 208 -12.39 -22.36 11.47
N ASP A 209 -13.00 -22.11 10.31
CA ASP A 209 -12.39 -22.44 9.03
C ASP A 209 -11.45 -21.32 8.59
N GLN A 210 -10.20 -21.44 9.06
CA GLN A 210 -9.09 -20.55 8.70
C GLN A 210 -8.86 -20.48 7.18
N THR A 211 -9.33 -21.47 6.41
CA THR A 211 -9.17 -21.48 4.96
C THR A 211 -10.09 -20.51 4.24
N LYS A 212 -11.06 -19.88 4.94
CA LYS A 212 -12.08 -18.99 4.36
C LYS A 212 -11.97 -17.53 4.83
N LYS A 213 -10.86 -17.16 5.48
CA LYS A 213 -10.62 -15.79 5.92
C LYS A 213 -10.54 -14.80 4.75
N PRO A 214 -11.03 -13.55 4.89
CA PRO A 214 -10.97 -12.53 3.83
C PRO A 214 -9.55 -12.25 3.33
N ALA A 215 -8.57 -12.28 4.22
CA ALA A 215 -7.15 -11.97 3.94
C ALA A 215 -6.57 -12.77 2.76
N LYS A 216 -7.02 -14.02 2.56
CA LYS A 216 -6.49 -14.90 1.50
C LYS A 216 -6.83 -14.44 0.07
N PHE A 217 -7.80 -13.53 -0.09
CA PHE A 217 -8.26 -13.08 -1.40
C PHE A 217 -7.50 -11.84 -1.92
N PHE A 218 -6.52 -11.37 -1.16
CA PHE A 218 -5.68 -10.23 -1.49
C PHE A 218 -4.31 -10.69 -1.94
N GLU A 219 -4.07 -10.70 -3.25
CA GLU A 219 -2.82 -11.18 -3.83
C GLU A 219 -1.73 -10.11 -3.81
N ARG A 220 -2.11 -8.84 -3.99
CA ARG A 220 -1.16 -7.71 -4.01
C ARG A 220 -0.70 -7.35 -2.61
N PHE A 221 -1.56 -7.54 -1.61
CA PHE A 221 -1.28 -7.26 -0.21
C PHE A 221 -0.96 -8.50 0.63
N LYS A 222 -0.78 -9.67 0.01
CA LYS A 222 -0.51 -10.93 0.72
C LYS A 222 0.62 -10.84 1.74
N ARG A 223 1.66 -10.03 1.49
CA ARG A 223 2.79 -9.85 2.42
C ARG A 223 2.37 -9.23 3.75
N ILE A 224 1.43 -8.29 3.70
CA ILE A 224 0.96 -7.52 4.86
C ILE A 224 -0.01 -8.40 5.65
N LEU A 225 -0.85 -9.13 4.91
CA LEU A 225 -1.92 -9.95 5.46
C LEU A 225 -1.47 -11.33 5.94
N ALA A 226 -0.29 -11.82 5.52
CA ALA A 226 0.26 -13.11 5.97
C ALA A 226 0.55 -13.17 7.47
N PHE A 227 0.60 -12.03 8.16
CA PHE A 227 0.86 -11.92 9.59
C PHE A 227 -0.34 -11.38 10.39
N ALA A 228 -1.48 -11.15 9.74
CA ALA A 228 -2.64 -10.50 10.34
C ALA A 228 -3.61 -11.46 11.08
N ASP A 229 -3.17 -12.69 11.36
CA ASP A 229 -4.00 -13.78 11.90
C ASP A 229 -3.38 -14.50 13.11
#